data_AF-A0A1V1NYU6-F1
#
_entry.id   AF-A0A1V1NYU6-F1
#
_cell.length_a   1.000
_cell.length_b   1.000
_cell.length_c   1.000
_cell.angle_alpha   90.00
_cell.angle_beta   90.00
_cell.angle_gamma   90.00
#
_symmetry.space_group_name_H-M   'P 1'
#
loop_
_entity.id
_entity.type
_entity.pdbx_description
1 polymer ?
#
loop_
_entity_poly.entity_id
_entity_poly.type
_entity_poly.pdbx_seq_one_letter_code
_entity_poly.pdbx_strand_id
1 'polypeptide(L)' 'MQVYDLSNVTLIAAGGYHSLALKDNGSFWSWGYNLYGQLGDGTTTNKSSPVKVSGLSQVTKIDAGCHHSLALKKMDLF' A
#
# COMPACT_ATOMS: atom_id res chain seq x y z
N MET A 1 -3.44 -16.07 5.57
CA MET A 1 -2.09 -15.92 6.14
C MET A 1 -2.11 -14.74 7.09
N GLN A 2 -1.72 -14.94 8.36
CA GLN A 2 -1.63 -13.84 9.33
C GLN A 2 -0.36 -13.05 9.04
N VAL A 3 -0.49 -11.73 8.88
CA VAL A 3 0.63 -10.83 8.66
C VAL A 3 1.18 -10.41 10.03
N TYR A 4 2.16 -11.14 10.53
CA TYR A 4 2.69 -10.96 11.89
C TYR A 4 3.47 -9.64 12.10
N ASP A 5 3.72 -8.85 11.05
CA ASP A 5 4.61 -7.67 11.11
C ASP A 5 3.95 -6.33 10.70
N LEU A 6 2.63 -6.31 10.49
CA LEU A 6 1.86 -5.08 10.25
C LEU A 6 1.16 -4.61 11.53
N SER A 7 1.94 -4.11 12.49
CA SER A 7 1.39 -3.41 13.66
C SER A 7 0.91 -2.00 13.31
N ASN A 8 0.01 -1.45 14.12
CA ASN A 8 -0.47 -0.06 14.04
C ASN A 8 -1.05 0.35 12.67
N VAL A 9 -1.78 -0.57 12.03
CA VAL A 9 -2.52 -0.28 10.80
C VAL A 9 -3.77 0.55 11.16
N THR A 10 -3.94 1.67 10.46
CA THR A 10 -5.07 2.59 10.65
C THR A 10 -6.08 2.52 9.53
N LEU A 11 -5.65 2.21 8.29
CA LEU A 11 -6.53 1.99 7.14
C LEU A 11 -6.10 0.76 6.35
N ILE A 12 -7.07 0.10 5.72
CA ILE A 12 -6.88 -0.99 4.75
C ILE A 12 -7.73 -0.74 3.52
N ALA A 13 -7.28 -1.25 2.37
CA ALA A 13 -8.09 -1.36 1.16
C ALA A 13 -7.78 -2.69 0.45
N ALA A 14 -8.76 -3.26 -0.24
CA ALA A 14 -8.61 -4.50 -0.98
C ALA A 14 -9.00 -4.26 -2.45
N GLY A 15 -8.04 -4.50 -3.36
CA GLY A 15 -8.29 -4.55 -4.78
C GLY A 15 -8.68 -5.95 -5.23
N GLY A 16 -8.70 -6.18 -6.55
CA GLY A 16 -9.11 -7.49 -7.11
C GLY A 16 -8.23 -8.65 -6.65
N TYR A 17 -6.91 -8.47 -6.69
CA TYR A 17 -5.93 -9.49 -6.30
C TYR A 17 -4.76 -8.94 -5.48
N HIS A 18 -4.94 -7.76 -4.87
CA HIS A 18 -3.91 -7.12 -4.07
C HIS A 18 -4.54 -6.41 -2.86
N SER A 19 -3.73 -6.11 -1.88
CA SER A 19 -4.14 -5.49 -0.62
C SER A 19 -3.23 -4.33 -0.29
N LEU A 20 -3.82 -3.33 0.36
CA LEU A 20 -3.16 -2.11 0.78
C LEU A 20 -3.35 -1.93 2.29
N ALA A 21 -2.35 -1.36 2.95
CA ALA A 21 -2.43 -0.93 4.34
C ALA A 21 -1.70 0.39 4.57
N LEU A 22 -2.27 1.22 5.42
CA LEU A 22 -1.66 2.44 5.94
C LEU A 22 -1.41 2.27 7.43
N LYS A 23 -0.19 2.59 7.87
CA LYS A 23 0.15 2.68 9.30
C LYS A 23 -0.10 4.09 9.84
N ASP A 24 -0.27 4.18 11.16
CA ASP A 24 -0.38 5.44 11.92
C ASP A 24 0.77 6.43 11.65
N ASN A 25 1.97 5.93 11.41
CA ASN A 25 3.14 6.72 11.07
C ASN A 25 3.18 7.22 9.61
N GLY A 26 2.10 7.01 8.85
CA GLY A 26 1.97 7.45 7.46
C GLY A 26 2.67 6.56 6.42
N SER A 27 3.19 5.39 6.82
CA SER A 27 3.80 4.42 5.89
C SER A 27 2.75 3.63 5.13
N PHE A 28 2.88 3.58 3.81
CA PHE A 28 2.03 2.80 2.91
C PHE A 28 2.66 1.45 2.56
N TRP A 29 1.84 0.40 2.60
CA TRP A 29 2.24 -0.99 2.35
C TRP A 29 1.27 -1.64 1.37
N SER A 30 1.80 -2.50 0.50
CA SER A 30 1.02 -3.22 -0.50
C SER A 30 1.51 -4.66 -0.66
N TRP A 31 0.63 -5.59 -1.03
CA TRP A 31 0.99 -6.98 -1.39
C TRP A 31 -0.06 -7.62 -2.28
N GLY A 32 0.28 -8.76 -2.89
CA GLY A 32 -0.55 -9.55 -3.77
C GLY A 32 -0.02 -9.59 -5.20
N TYR A 33 -0.95 -9.72 -6.15
CA TYR A 33 -0.67 -9.67 -7.58
C TYR A 33 -0.10 -8.30 -7.97
N ASN A 34 0.84 -8.27 -8.93
CA ASN A 34 1.54 -7.06 -9.33
C ASN A 34 1.86 -6.98 -10.83
N LEU A 35 1.24 -7.79 -11.71
CA LEU A 35 1.62 -7.78 -13.13
C LEU A 35 1.36 -6.42 -13.81
N TYR A 36 0.50 -5.58 -13.24
CA TYR A 36 0.23 -4.23 -13.73
C TYR A 36 0.95 -3.13 -12.93
N GLY A 37 1.83 -3.48 -11.98
CA GLY A 37 2.52 -2.52 -11.12
C GLY A 37 1.65 -1.94 -10.00
N GLN A 38 0.51 -2.57 -9.69
CA GLN A 38 -0.44 -2.10 -8.66
C GLN A 38 0.17 -1.93 -7.26
N LEU A 39 1.29 -2.60 -6.94
CA LEU A 39 1.94 -2.47 -5.64
C LEU A 39 2.73 -1.17 -5.51
N GLY A 40 3.10 -0.53 -6.62
CA GLY A 40 3.85 0.74 -6.61
C GLY A 40 5.28 0.61 -6.10
N ASP A 41 5.82 -0.61 -5.98
CA ASP A 41 7.17 -0.88 -5.46
C ASP A 41 8.29 -0.79 -6.51
N GLY A 42 7.97 -0.25 -7.69
CA GLY A 42 8.89 -0.14 -8.83
C GLY A 42 9.08 -1.46 -9.59
N THR A 43 8.32 -2.51 -9.26
CA THR A 43 8.38 -3.81 -9.94
C THR A 43 7.02 -4.21 -10.50
N THR A 44 7.00 -5.28 -11.30
CA THR A 44 5.78 -5.99 -11.71
C THR A 44 5.71 -7.41 -11.13
N THR A 45 6.48 -7.66 -10.06
CA THR A 45 6.61 -8.99 -9.45
C THR A 45 5.63 -9.12 -8.29
N ASN A 46 4.85 -10.20 -8.28
CA ASN A 46 3.90 -10.51 -7.20
C ASN A 46 4.63 -10.57 -5.85
N LYS A 47 3.97 -10.10 -4.78
CA LYS A 47 4.49 -10.17 -3.41
C LYS A 47 3.50 -10.92 -2.54
N SER A 48 3.91 -12.04 -1.96
CA SER A 48 3.07 -12.81 -1.04
C SER A 48 3.01 -12.21 0.38
N SER A 49 3.90 -11.28 0.69
CA SER A 49 3.98 -10.56 1.96
C SER A 49 3.95 -9.04 1.73
N PRO A 50 3.45 -8.26 2.70
CA PRO A 50 3.48 -6.79 2.64
C PRO A 50 4.88 -6.26 2.35
N VAL A 51 4.97 -5.38 1.35
CA VAL A 51 6.15 -4.59 1.06
C VAL A 51 5.83 -3.12 1.32
N LYS A 52 6.77 -2.42 1.96
CA LYS A 52 6.67 -0.97 2.16
C LYS A 52 6.92 -0.28 0.82
N VAL A 53 6.03 0.62 0.43
CA VAL A 53 6.23 1.42 -0.78
C VAL A 53 7.15 2.60 -0.44
N SER A 54 8.32 2.62 -1.07
CA SER A 54 9.33 3.66 -0.87
C SER A 54 8.93 4.99 -1.54
N GLY A 55 9.44 6.11 -1.03
CA GLY A 55 9.18 7.44 -1.60
C GLY A 55 7.80 8.04 -1.27
N LEU A 56 6.91 7.28 -0.63
CA LEU A 56 5.65 7.75 -0.09
C LEU A 56 5.74 7.91 1.43
N SER A 57 5.61 9.15 1.89
CA SER A 57 5.48 9.51 3.31
C SER A 57 4.20 10.32 3.51
N GLN A 58 3.71 10.40 4.74
CA GLN A 58 2.54 11.23 5.11
C GLN A 58 1.27 10.89 4.31
N VAL A 59 1.09 9.60 3.98
CA VAL A 59 -0.15 9.14 3.37
C VAL A 59 -1.26 9.22 4.41
N THR A 60 -2.43 9.70 4.00
CA THR A 60 -3.59 9.93 4.88
C THR A 60 -4.84 9.17 4.44
N LYS A 61 -4.92 8.80 3.16
CA LYS A 61 -6.00 7.98 2.60
C LYS A 61 -5.44 7.02 1.57
N ILE A 62 -6.08 5.86 1.45
CA ILE A 62 -5.74 4.81 0.49
C ILE A 62 -7.02 4.29 -0.17
N ASP A 63 -6.92 3.87 -1.42
CA ASP A 63 -8.01 3.20 -2.16
C ASP A 63 -7.43 2.20 -3.17
N ALA A 64 -8.21 1.19 -3.54
CA ALA A 64 -7.77 0.12 -4.44
C ALA A 64 -8.85 -0.21 -5.49
N GLY A 65 -8.44 -0.16 -6.76
CA GLY A 65 -9.21 -0.70 -7.87
C GLY A 65 -8.86 -2.17 -8.16
N CYS A 66 -9.40 -2.72 -9.25
CA CYS A 66 -9.09 -4.10 -9.66
C CYS A 66 -7.60 -4.30 -9.99
N HIS A 67 -6.98 -3.31 -10.65
CA HIS A 67 -5.60 -3.38 -11.16
C HIS A 67 -4.75 -2.14 -10.80
N HIS A 68 -5.21 -1.29 -9.90
CA HIS A 68 -4.48 -0.07 -9.51
C HIS A 68 -4.70 0.27 -8.05
N SER A 69 -3.79 1.11 -7.52
CA SER A 69 -3.79 1.60 -6.14
C SER A 69 -3.72 3.12 -6.14
N LEU A 70 -4.37 3.75 -5.16
CA LEU A 70 -4.32 5.18 -4.93
C LEU A 70 -3.89 5.46 -3.49
N ALA A 71 -3.05 6.48 -3.31
CA ALA A 71 -2.63 6.98 -2.02
C ALA A 71 -2.68 8.51 -2.03
N LEU A 72 -3.40 9.10 -1.09
CA LEU A 72 -3.43 10.54 -0.90
C LEU A 72 -2.36 10.94 0.12
N LYS A 73 -1.32 11.62 -0.37
CA LYS A 73 -0.29 12.23 0.45
C LYS A 73 -0.77 13.60 0.96
N LYS A 74 -0.64 13.86 2.25
CA LYS A 74 -0.76 15.22 2.78
C LYS A 74 0.47 16.00 2.35
N MET A 75 0.27 17.15 1.71
CA MET A 75 1.34 18.07 1.36
C MET A 75 1.50 19.05 2.52
N ASP A 76 2.69 19.11 3.11
CA ASP A 76 3.01 20.18 4.04
C ASP A 76 3.11 21.47 3.23
N LEU A 77 2.21 22.41 3.50
CA LEU A 77 2.36 23.79 3.02
C LEU A 77 3.48 24.42 3.84
N PHE A 78 4.43 25.05 3.14
CA PHE A 78 5.52 25.82 3.76
C PHE A 78 4.98 26.96 4.64
#